data_AF-A0A5D6XY74-F1
#
_entry.id   AF-A0A5D6XY74-F1
#
_cell.length_a   1.000
_cell.length_b   1.000
_cell.length_c   1.000
_cell.angle_alpha   90.00
_cell.angle_beta   90.00
_cell.angle_gamma   90.00
#
_symmetry.space_group_name_H-M   'P 1'
#
loop_
_entity.id
_entity.type
_entity.pdbx_description
1 polymer ?
#
loop_
_entity_poly.entity_id
_entity_poly.type
_entity_poly.pdbx_seq_one_letter_code
_entity_poly.pdbx_strand_id
1 'polypeptide(L)'
;MQFCTLRAVGLDAKTHVLLIDVLINYACSFIYTTAFPFEHLVVVQVAHEFCTAADAQRARALTLVQYFRRRMRALLPSHSPIRGMVFRGDHEEVGAHVVMLEDTFRAGDARLEKAAK
;
A
#
# COMPACT_ATOMS: atom_id res chain seq x y z
N MET A 1 -21.19 -17.03 -6.10
CA MET A 1 -20.32 -17.21 -4.91
C MET A 1 -20.64 -16.11 -3.94
N GLN A 2 -21.17 -16.49 -2.78
CA GLN A 2 -21.84 -15.60 -1.83
C GLN A 2 -20.78 -14.92 -0.96
N PHE A 3 -20.65 -13.60 -1.07
CA PHE A 3 -19.79 -12.81 -0.20
C PHE A 3 -20.35 -12.85 1.23
N CYS A 4 -19.71 -13.63 2.11
CA CYS A 4 -19.98 -13.58 3.55
C CYS A 4 -19.55 -12.22 4.09
N THR A 5 -20.54 -11.38 4.37
CA THR A 5 -20.41 -10.06 4.98
C THR A 5 -20.14 -10.26 6.47
N LEU A 6 -18.87 -10.34 6.86
CA LEU A 6 -18.47 -10.24 8.26
C LEU A 6 -18.62 -8.79 8.72
N ARG A 7 -19.76 -8.52 9.36
CA ARG A 7 -20.09 -7.25 10.00
C ARG A 7 -19.16 -7.07 11.20
N ALA A 8 -18.30 -6.05 11.17
CA ALA A 8 -17.38 -5.73 12.25
C ALA A 8 -18.15 -5.28 13.50
N VAL A 9 -18.24 -6.16 14.51
CA VAL A 9 -18.74 -5.86 15.85
C VAL A 9 -17.52 -5.57 16.74
N GLY A 10 -17.63 -4.54 17.58
CA GLY A 10 -16.54 -3.98 18.40
C GLY A 10 -15.64 -5.02 19.05
N LEU A 11 -14.33 -4.84 18.87
CA LEU A 11 -13.29 -5.76 19.31
C LEU A 11 -13.03 -5.63 20.82
N ASP A 12 -13.39 -6.67 21.56
CA ASP A 12 -12.83 -6.99 22.87
C ASP A 12 -11.65 -7.96 22.65
N ALA A 13 -10.71 -8.05 23.60
CA ALA A 13 -9.47 -8.84 23.43
C ALA A 13 -9.75 -10.34 23.16
N LYS A 14 -10.88 -10.86 23.66
CA LYS A 14 -11.34 -12.23 23.39
C LYS A 14 -11.89 -12.42 21.98
N THR A 15 -12.45 -11.38 21.39
CA THR A 15 -13.03 -11.41 20.03
C THR A 15 -11.92 -11.48 18.96
N HIS A 16 -10.72 -10.96 19.26
CA HIS A 16 -9.60 -10.95 18.33
C HIS A 16 -9.07 -12.35 18.02
N VAL A 17 -8.99 -13.23 19.04
CA VAL A 17 -8.54 -14.61 18.87
C VAL A 17 -9.55 -15.42 18.05
N LEU A 18 -10.85 -15.25 18.33
CA LEU A 18 -11.92 -15.90 17.56
C LEU A 18 -11.92 -15.49 16.09
N LEU A 19 -11.64 -14.22 15.79
CA LEU A 19 -11.55 -13.74 14.41
C LEU A 19 -10.37 -14.38 13.66
N ILE A 20 -9.22 -14.49 14.34
CA ILE A 20 -8.03 -15.15 13.79
C ILE A 20 -8.34 -16.62 13.48
N ASP A 21 -8.95 -17.34 14.41
CA ASP A 21 -9.30 -18.75 14.24
C ASP A 21 -10.26 -18.95 13.06
N VAL A 22 -11.25 -18.06 12.89
CA VAL A 22 -12.16 -18.10 11.75
C VAL A 22 -11.41 -17.84 10.44
N LEU A 23 -10.53 -16.84 10.39
CA LEU A 23 -9.77 -16.54 9.17
C LEU A 23 -8.84 -17.70 8.78
N ILE A 24 -8.14 -18.30 9.75
CA ILE A 24 -7.24 -19.42 9.50
C ILE A 24 -8.00 -20.65 8.98
N ASN A 25 -9.18 -20.93 9.54
CA ASN A 25 -9.94 -22.14 9.20
C ASN A 25 -10.86 -21.99 7.98
N TYR A 26 -11.23 -20.77 7.59
CA TYR A 26 -12.21 -20.55 6.51
C TYR A 26 -11.67 -19.76 5.30
N ALA A 27 -10.50 -19.12 5.38
CA ALA A 27 -9.95 -18.42 4.22
C ALA A 27 -9.22 -19.38 3.27
N CYS A 28 -9.81 -19.65 2.10
CA CYS A 28 -9.20 -20.49 1.06
C CYS A 28 -7.80 -20.00 0.65
N SER A 29 -7.58 -18.69 0.62
CA SER A 29 -6.28 -18.09 0.30
C SER A 29 -5.22 -18.30 1.37
N PHE A 30 -5.60 -18.73 2.58
CA PHE A 30 -4.65 -19.10 3.64
C PHE A 30 -4.41 -20.61 3.64
N ILE A 31 -5.47 -21.40 3.46
CA ILE A 31 -5.43 -22.87 3.53
C ILE A 31 -4.68 -23.49 2.34
N TYR A 32 -4.84 -22.92 1.14
CA TYR A 32 -4.31 -23.51 -0.10
C TYR A 32 -3.04 -22.83 -0.62
N THR A 33 -2.41 -21.97 0.17
CA THR A 33 -1.12 -21.34 -0.17
C THR A 33 0.01 -21.94 0.63
N THR A 34 1.19 -22.05 0.04
CA THR A 34 2.40 -22.47 0.76
C THR A 34 2.73 -21.47 1.85
N ALA A 35 3.04 -21.98 3.05
CA ALA A 35 3.45 -21.14 4.17
C ALA A 35 4.66 -20.26 3.81
N PHE A 36 4.71 -19.08 4.42
CA PHE A 36 5.81 -18.15 4.21
C PHE A 36 7.13 -18.73 4.76
N PRO A 37 8.25 -18.67 4.01
CA PRO A 37 9.52 -19.23 4.45
C PRO A 37 9.97 -18.66 5.79
N PHE A 38 10.51 -19.51 6.66
CA PHE A 38 10.91 -19.10 8.01
C PHE A 38 11.95 -17.98 8.02
N GLU A 39 12.94 -18.06 7.12
CA GLU A 39 13.97 -17.03 6.98
C GLU A 39 13.38 -15.65 6.68
N HIS A 40 12.32 -15.62 5.87
CA HIS A 40 11.66 -14.37 5.53
C HIS A 40 10.84 -13.83 6.70
N LEU A 41 10.27 -14.69 7.56
CA LEU A 41 9.58 -14.25 8.78
C LEU A 41 10.52 -13.48 9.72
N VAL A 42 11.75 -14.00 9.91
CA VAL A 42 12.76 -13.35 10.75
C VAL A 42 13.10 -11.96 10.20
N VAL A 43 13.28 -11.85 8.88
CA VAL A 43 13.54 -10.55 8.24
C VAL A 43 12.39 -9.59 8.45
N VAL A 44 11.14 -10.04 8.29
CA VAL A 44 9.96 -9.19 8.53
C VAL A 44 9.87 -8.74 9.98
N GLN A 45 10.17 -9.63 10.94
CA GLN A 45 10.17 -9.28 12.36
C GLN A 45 11.24 -8.22 12.68
N VAL A 46 12.47 -8.43 12.23
CA VAL A 46 13.56 -7.46 12.44
C VAL A 46 13.26 -6.14 11.74
N ALA A 47 12.72 -6.18 10.52
CA ALA A 47 12.30 -4.98 9.81
C ALA A 47 11.18 -4.24 10.55
N HIS A 48 10.23 -4.97 11.15
CA HIS A 48 9.17 -4.37 11.96
C HIS A 48 9.74 -3.69 13.20
N GLU A 49 10.59 -4.37 13.97
CA GLU A 49 11.26 -3.80 15.15
C GLU A 49 12.06 -2.54 14.77
N PHE A 50 12.84 -2.60 13.69
CA PHE A 50 13.56 -1.44 13.18
C PHE A 50 12.62 -0.30 12.77
N CYS A 51 11.54 -0.59 12.05
CA CYS A 51 10.55 0.41 11.62
C CYS A 51 9.80 1.04 12.80
N THR A 52 9.61 0.32 13.90
CA THR A 52 8.97 0.88 15.11
C THR A 52 9.87 1.90 15.81
N ALA A 53 11.19 1.71 15.77
CA ALA A 53 12.16 2.65 16.34
C ALA A 53 12.55 3.81 15.40
N ALA A 54 12.22 3.72 14.12
CA ALA A 54 12.65 4.66 13.07
C ALA A 54 11.75 5.92 12.92
N ASP A 55 11.35 6.55 14.03
CA ASP A 55 10.47 7.72 14.00
C ASP A 55 11.10 8.94 13.33
N ALA A 56 12.41 9.14 13.48
CA ALA A 56 13.14 10.23 12.85
C ALA A 56 13.13 10.10 11.31
N GLN A 57 13.30 8.88 10.79
CA GLN A 57 13.26 8.57 9.37
C GLN A 57 11.85 8.75 8.82
N ARG A 58 10.82 8.36 9.58
CA ARG A 58 9.41 8.60 9.25
C ARG A 58 9.11 10.09 9.16
N ALA A 59 9.56 10.90 10.13
CA ALA A 59 9.39 12.35 10.12
C ALA A 59 10.10 13.01 8.93
N ARG A 60 11.32 12.55 8.61
CA ARG A 60 12.07 13.01 7.42
C ARG A 60 11.33 12.68 6.12
N ALA A 61 10.83 11.45 5.98
CA ALA A 61 10.06 11.03 4.81
C ALA A 61 8.79 11.89 4.63
N LEU A 62 8.05 12.14 5.72
CA LEU A 62 6.88 13.01 5.69
C LEU A 62 7.24 14.45 5.29
N THR A 63 8.39 14.96 5.74
CA THR A 63 8.89 16.29 5.37
C THR A 63 9.18 16.38 3.87
N LEU A 64 9.83 15.36 3.31
CA LEU A 64 10.09 15.28 1.86
C LEU A 64 8.80 15.19 1.05
N VAL A 65 7.83 14.39 1.52
CA VAL A 65 6.49 14.29 0.93
C VAL A 65 5.80 15.66 0.96
N GLN A 66 5.86 16.40 2.07
CA GLN A 66 5.29 17.75 2.15
C GLN A 66 6.00 18.74 1.22
N TYR A 67 7.33 18.68 1.13
CA TYR A 67 8.12 19.50 0.21
C TYR A 67 7.70 19.24 -1.24
N PHE A 68 7.63 17.98 -1.65
CA PHE A 68 7.17 17.58 -2.97
C PHE A 68 5.74 18.07 -3.24
N ARG A 69 4.87 18.14 -2.21
CA ARG A 69 3.49 18.67 -2.34
C ARG A 69 3.47 20.13 -2.72
N ARG A 70 4.30 20.92 -2.05
CA ARG A 70 4.36 22.36 -2.28
C ARG A 70 4.91 22.67 -3.67
N ARG A 71 5.81 21.82 -4.17
CA ARG A 71 6.45 21.96 -5.48
C ARG A 71 5.53 21.56 -6.64
N MET A 72 4.75 20.50 -6.47
CA MET A 72 3.96 19.87 -7.56
C MET A 72 2.48 20.17 -7.42
N ARG A 73 1.94 20.99 -8.33
CA ARG A 73 0.52 21.43 -8.32
C ARG A 73 -0.45 20.44 -8.98
N ALA A 74 0.05 19.46 -9.74
CA ALA A 74 -0.75 18.52 -10.54
C ALA A 74 -1.01 17.15 -9.84
N LEU A 75 -0.73 17.06 -8.53
CA LEU A 75 -0.89 15.81 -7.78
C LEU A 75 -2.33 15.63 -7.29
N LEU A 76 -2.79 14.38 -7.20
CA LEU A 76 -4.04 14.10 -6.50
C LEU A 76 -3.94 14.56 -5.03
N PRO A 77 -5.03 15.10 -4.45
CA PRO A 77 -5.07 15.46 -3.05
C PRO A 77 -5.16 14.20 -2.17
N SER A 78 -4.04 13.51 -1.95
CA SER A 78 -3.91 12.43 -0.97
C SER A 78 -3.13 12.90 0.26
N HIS A 79 -3.59 12.50 1.44
CA HIS A 79 -2.86 12.68 2.71
C HIS A 79 -1.83 11.57 2.96
N SER A 80 -1.80 10.55 2.10
CA SER A 80 -0.83 9.46 2.18
C SER A 80 0.50 9.84 1.53
N PRO A 81 1.61 9.15 1.90
CA PRO A 81 2.89 9.27 1.20
C PRO A 81 2.83 8.84 -0.27
N ILE A 82 1.84 8.03 -0.65
CA ILE A 82 1.60 7.59 -2.03
C ILE A 82 0.93 8.71 -2.80
N ARG A 83 1.53 9.10 -3.92
CA ARG A 83 1.01 10.18 -4.76
C ARG A 83 0.95 9.78 -6.22
N GLY A 84 -0.27 9.80 -6.76
CA GLY A 84 -0.52 9.67 -8.18
C GLY A 84 -0.53 11.03 -8.87
N MET A 85 -0.16 11.01 -10.15
CA MET A 85 -0.50 12.03 -11.13
C MET A 85 -1.54 11.44 -12.06
N VAL A 86 -2.58 12.22 -12.40
CA VAL A 86 -3.52 11.82 -13.44
C VAL A 86 -3.13 12.55 -14.71
N PHE A 87 -2.86 11.80 -15.75
CA PHE A 87 -2.72 12.32 -17.10
C PHE A 87 -4.03 12.12 -17.85
N ARG A 88 -4.32 12.97 -18.84
CA ARG A 88 -5.61 12.92 -19.55
C ARG A 88 -5.63 11.93 -20.71
N GLY A 89 -4.49 11.39 -21.12
CA GLY A 89 -4.43 10.37 -22.17
C GLY A 89 -3.12 9.60 -22.20
N ASP A 90 -3.19 8.39 -22.77
CA ASP A 90 -2.11 7.39 -22.80
C ASP A 90 -0.81 7.91 -23.45
N HIS A 91 -0.89 8.83 -24.42
CA HIS A 91 0.29 9.41 -25.07
C HIS A 91 1.03 10.41 -24.17
N GLU A 92 0.33 11.13 -23.29
CA GLU A 92 0.96 12.02 -22.31
C GLU A 92 1.61 11.24 -21.16
N GLU A 93 1.03 10.09 -20.77
CA GLU A 93 1.62 9.19 -19.78
C GLU A 93 2.96 8.64 -20.24
N VAL A 94 3.02 8.12 -21.47
CA VAL A 94 4.26 7.58 -22.05
C VAL A 94 5.31 8.68 -22.25
N GLY A 95 4.91 9.87 -22.71
CA GLY A 95 5.82 11.01 -22.84
C GLY A 95 6.39 11.46 -21.50
N ALA A 96 5.56 11.54 -20.46
CA ALA A 96 6.01 11.86 -19.11
C ALA A 96 6.92 10.76 -18.54
N HIS A 97 6.60 9.48 -18.75
CA HIS A 97 7.42 8.36 -18.29
C HIS A 97 8.81 8.35 -18.92
N VAL A 98 8.89 8.61 -20.24
CA VAL A 98 10.15 8.72 -20.97
C VAL A 98 10.98 9.91 -20.48
N VAL A 99 10.38 11.08 -20.31
CA VAL A 99 11.08 12.28 -19.79
C VAL A 99 11.55 12.07 -18.34
N MET A 100 10.74 11.42 -17.50
CA MET A 100 11.13 11.14 -16.11
C MET A 100 12.21 10.07 -16.00
N LEU A 101 12.27 9.11 -16.93
CA LEU A 101 13.34 8.13 -17.03
C LEU A 101 14.68 8.76 -17.43
N GLU A 102 14.68 9.77 -18.30
CA GLU A 102 15.88 10.56 -18.64
C GLU A 102 16.43 11.32 -17.43
N ASP A 103 15.54 11.79 -16.54
CA ASP A 103 15.88 12.43 -15.26
C ASP A 103 16.22 11.43 -14.12
N THR A 104 16.42 10.14 -14.42
CA THR A 104 16.67 9.02 -13.46
C THR A 104 15.55 8.74 -12.44
N PHE A 105 14.36 9.31 -12.63
CA PHE A 105 13.23 9.11 -11.73
C PHE A 105 12.31 7.99 -12.24
N ARG A 106 12.24 6.87 -11.51
CA ARG A 106 11.31 5.76 -11.83
C ARG A 106 10.00 5.90 -11.03
N ALA A 107 8.90 6.14 -11.74
CA ALA A 107 7.55 6.06 -11.21
C ALA A 107 6.90 4.72 -11.62
N GLY A 108 6.04 4.17 -10.75
CA GLY A 108 5.23 2.99 -11.08
C GLY A 108 3.92 3.41 -11.75
N ASP A 109 3.57 2.75 -12.85
CA ASP A 109 2.34 3.03 -13.60
C ASP A 109 1.19 2.20 -13.06
N ALA A 110 0.06 2.86 -12.77
CA ALA A 110 -1.16 2.20 -12.33
C ALA A 110 -2.30 2.62 -13.25
N ARG A 111 -2.79 1.68 -14.06
CA ARG A 111 -3.92 1.91 -14.98
C ARG A 111 -5.22 1.95 -14.17
N LEU A 112 -5.85 3.13 -14.10
CA LEU A 112 -7.19 3.27 -13.52
C LEU A 112 -8.23 2.87 -14.56
N GLU A 113 -8.64 1.59 -14.58
CA GLU A 113 -9.86 1.20 -15.29
C GLU A 113 -11.04 1.94 -14.66
N LYS A 114 -11.69 2.82 -15.44
CA LYS A 114 -12.95 3.45 -15.03
C LYS A 114 -13.95 2.34 -14.73
N ALA A 115 -14.35 2.22 -13.47
CA ALA A 115 -15.59 1.56 -13.09
C ALA A 115 -16.76 2.36 -13.71
N ALA A 116 -17.11 2.03 -14.94
CA ALA A 116 -18.32 2.50 -15.59
C ALA A 116 -19.51 1.90 -14.84
N LYS A 117 -20.29 2.78 -14.21
CA LYS A 117 -21.68 2.52 -13.83
C LYS A 117 -22.58 2.87 -15.00
#